data_AF-R6MEB9-F1
#
_entry.id   AF-R6MEB9-F1
#
_cell.length_a   1.000
_cell.length_b   1.000
_cell.length_c   1.000
_cell.angle_alpha   90.00
_cell.angle_beta   90.00
_cell.angle_gamma   90.00
#
_symmetry.space_group_name_H-M   'P 1'
#
loop_
_entity.id
_entity.type
_entity.pdbx_description
1 polymer ?
#
loop_
_entity_poly.entity_id
_entity_poly.type
_entity_poly.pdbx_seq_one_letter_code
_entity_poly.pdbx_strand_id
1 'polypeptide(L)'
;MLILNNKGQSLVLFVVIMPIILLMFVLVYDIGNAMYEKNKLSNVSYMVIDYALDNMDKVDENDLIDLIDKNTNNLSSVSVLIDNGKVNVTLTKTIKGTFGKVFNFDLIEAKSEYTGYMDNGNKRIEKVG
;
A
#
# COMPACT_ATOMS: atom_id res chain seq x y z
N MET A 1 36.04 -49.17 9.71
CA MET A 1 34.83 -48.41 9.34
C MET A 1 34.78 -47.20 10.26
N LEU A 2 35.04 -45.99 9.75
CA LEU A 2 35.05 -44.76 10.56
C LEU A 2 33.60 -44.33 10.84
N ILE A 3 33.24 -44.21 12.12
CA ILE A 3 31.95 -43.65 12.53
C ILE A 3 32.03 -42.13 12.34
N LEU A 4 31.31 -41.61 11.35
CA LEU A 4 31.30 -40.19 11.02
C LEU A 4 30.56 -39.41 12.12
N ASN A 5 31.21 -38.41 12.72
CA ASN A 5 30.59 -37.57 13.75
C ASN A 5 29.70 -36.50 13.09
N ASN A 6 28.38 -36.66 13.20
CA ASN A 6 27.40 -35.80 12.54
C ASN A 6 27.28 -34.38 13.14
N LYS A 7 27.97 -34.10 14.26
CA LYS A 7 27.92 -32.78 14.93
C LYS A 7 28.47 -31.65 14.06
N GLY A 8 29.52 -31.91 13.27
CA GLY A 8 30.08 -30.92 12.35
C GLY A 8 29.16 -30.64 11.15
N GLN A 9 28.51 -31.67 10.61
CA GLN A 9 27.55 -31.54 9.51
C GLN A 9 26.31 -30.75 9.94
N SER A 10 25.82 -30.99 11.17
CA SER A 10 24.72 -30.21 11.74
C SER A 10 25.07 -28.73 11.89
N LEU A 11 26.32 -28.40 12.26
CA LEU A 11 26.76 -27.01 12.36
C LEU A 11 26.85 -26.35 10.97
N VAL A 12 27.39 -27.05 9.98
CA VAL A 12 27.44 -26.58 8.58
C VAL A 12 26.04 -26.30 8.07
N LEU A 13 25.10 -27.22 8.30
CA LEU A 13 23.71 -27.05 7.87
C LEU A 13 23.05 -25.84 8.55
N PHE A 14 23.29 -25.64 9.86
CA PHE A 14 22.75 -24.50 10.60
C PHE A 14 23.26 -23.16 10.07
N VAL A 15 24.56 -23.06 9.76
CA VAL A 15 25.17 -21.84 9.20
C VAL A 15 24.62 -21.53 7.81
N VAL A 16 24.28 -22.54 7.01
CA VAL A 16 23.68 -22.36 5.68
C VAL A 16 22.20 -21.99 5.77
N ILE A 17 21.44 -22.58 6.70
CA ILE A 17 20.00 -22.35 6.82
C ILE A 17 19.68 -21.01 7.50
N MET A 18 20.47 -20.59 8.50
CA MET A 18 20.19 -19.38 9.27
C MET A 18 19.99 -18.12 8.39
N PRO A 19 20.86 -17.81 7.40
CA PRO A 19 20.65 -16.68 6.49
C PRO A 19 19.35 -16.77 5.70
N ILE A 20 18.95 -17.98 5.27
CA ILE A 20 17.71 -18.18 4.51
C ILE A 20 16.50 -17.84 5.38
N ILE A 21 16.49 -18.27 6.63
CA ILE A 21 15.43 -17.95 7.59
C ILE A 21 15.36 -16.43 7.84
N LEU A 22 16.50 -15.76 8.00
CA LEU A 22 16.54 -14.30 8.16
C LEU A 22 15.96 -13.57 6.94
N LEU A 23 16.30 -14.01 5.73
CA LEU A 23 15.71 -13.47 4.49
C LEU A 23 14.19 -13.68 4.44
N MET A 24 13.69 -14.83 4.89
CA MET A 24 12.25 -15.06 4.98
C MET A 24 11.54 -14.08 5.92
N PHE A 25 12.12 -13.79 7.09
CA PHE A 25 11.55 -12.79 8.01
C PHE A 25 11.49 -11.39 7.40
N VAL A 26 12.55 -10.98 6.69
CA VAL A 26 12.57 -9.69 5.99
C VAL A 26 11.48 -9.62 4.92
N LEU A 27 11.26 -10.70 4.17
CA LEU A 27 10.19 -10.75 3.17
C LEU A 27 8.80 -10.65 3.81
N VAL A 28 8.55 -11.35 4.92
CA VAL A 28 7.28 -11.26 5.64
C VAL A 28 7.05 -9.82 6.13
N TYR A 29 8.08 -9.18 6.68
CA TYR A 29 8.00 -7.78 7.10
C TYR A 29 7.66 -6.85 5.93
N ASP A 30 8.32 -7.01 4.79
CA ASP A 30 8.10 -6.16 3.62
C ASP A 30 6.67 -6.32 3.05
N ILE A 31 6.15 -7.55 2.99
CA ILE A 31 4.76 -7.81 2.58
C ILE A 31 3.78 -7.17 3.56
N GLY A 32 4.03 -7.31 4.87
CA GLY A 32 3.20 -6.70 5.91
C GLY A 32 3.18 -5.17 5.81
N ASN A 33 4.34 -4.55 5.65
CA ASN A 33 4.46 -3.11 5.47
C ASN A 33 3.76 -2.63 4.19
N ALA A 34 3.88 -3.39 3.09
CA ALA A 34 3.21 -3.06 1.84
C ALA A 34 1.68 -3.13 1.96
N MET A 35 1.17 -4.16 2.63
CA MET A 35 -0.26 -4.30 2.90
C MET A 35 -0.77 -3.18 3.82
N TYR A 36 0.00 -2.82 4.85
CA TYR A 36 -0.33 -1.71 5.74
C TYR A 36 -0.43 -0.38 5.00
N GLU A 37 0.57 -0.04 4.18
CA GLU A 37 0.55 1.20 3.38
C GLU A 37 -0.57 1.19 2.35
N LYS A 38 -0.84 0.06 1.68
CA LYS A 38 -1.98 -0.07 0.76
C LYS A 38 -3.31 0.18 1.46
N ASN A 39 -3.51 -0.40 2.64
CA ASN A 39 -4.73 -0.20 3.44
C ASN A 39 -4.86 1.24 3.91
N LYS A 40 -3.77 1.85 4.37
CA LYS A 40 -3.75 3.27 4.73
C LYS A 40 -4.18 4.15 3.55
N LEU A 41 -3.64 3.88 2.36
CA LEU A 41 -3.97 4.62 1.15
C LEU A 41 -5.45 4.47 0.77
N SER A 42 -5.96 3.23 0.84
CA SER A 42 -7.40 2.95 0.63
C SER A 42 -8.30 3.68 1.62
N ASN A 43 -7.90 3.76 2.89
CA ASN A 43 -8.67 4.49 3.90
C ASN A 43 -8.69 5.99 3.60
N VAL A 44 -7.56 6.57 3.19
CA VAL A 44 -7.50 7.98 2.79
C VAL A 44 -8.40 8.24 1.58
N SER A 45 -8.31 7.42 0.53
CA SER A 45 -9.19 7.55 -0.65
C SER A 45 -10.67 7.50 -0.26
N TYR A 46 -11.06 6.53 0.59
CA TYR A 46 -12.43 6.39 1.06
C TYR A 46 -12.91 7.63 1.82
N MET A 47 -12.12 8.12 2.81
CA MET A 47 -12.50 9.29 3.61
C MET A 47 -12.62 10.56 2.77
N VAL A 48 -11.73 10.75 1.79
CA VAL A 48 -11.75 11.90 0.89
C VAL A 48 -13.01 11.90 0.02
N ILE A 49 -13.39 10.73 -0.51
CA ILE A 49 -14.61 10.59 -1.29
C ILE A 49 -15.85 10.80 -0.41
N ASP A 50 -15.89 10.23 0.78
CA ASP A 50 -17.01 10.39 1.71
C ASP A 50 -17.25 11.86 2.07
N TYR A 51 -16.16 12.59 2.33
CA TYR A 51 -16.18 14.04 2.56
C TYR A 51 -16.61 14.84 1.33
N ALA A 52 -16.10 14.47 0.14
CA ALA A 52 -16.46 15.11 -1.12
C ALA A 52 -17.96 14.95 -1.43
N LEU A 53 -18.53 13.77 -1.19
CA LEU A 53 -19.96 13.51 -1.40
C LEU A 53 -20.85 14.30 -0.43
N ASP A 54 -20.41 14.56 0.80
CA ASP A 54 -21.15 15.41 1.76
C ASP A 54 -21.07 16.90 1.44
N ASN A 55 -20.03 17.34 0.74
CA ASN A 55 -19.73 18.75 0.52
C ASN A 55 -19.56 19.07 -0.97
N MET A 56 -20.28 18.35 -1.82
CA MET A 56 -20.12 18.40 -3.29
C MET A 56 -20.31 19.80 -3.88
N ASP A 57 -21.09 20.66 -3.22
CA ASP A 57 -21.34 22.05 -3.63
C ASP A 57 -20.28 23.06 -3.17
N LYS A 58 -19.33 22.63 -2.32
CA LYS A 58 -18.40 23.53 -1.60
C LYS A 58 -16.92 23.19 -1.80
N VAL A 59 -16.64 22.02 -2.36
CA VAL A 59 -15.29 21.45 -2.40
C VAL A 59 -14.92 21.21 -3.86
N ASP A 60 -13.75 21.68 -4.26
CA ASP A 60 -13.19 21.42 -5.58
C ASP A 60 -12.13 20.29 -5.55
N GLU A 61 -11.59 19.95 -6.73
CA GLU A 61 -10.55 18.92 -6.85
C GLU A 61 -9.27 19.27 -6.08
N ASN A 62 -8.90 20.55 -6.00
CA ASN A 62 -7.67 20.99 -5.33
C ASN A 62 -7.81 20.87 -3.82
N ASP A 63 -8.98 21.19 -3.27
CA ASP A 63 -9.27 21.01 -1.84
C ASP A 63 -9.13 19.53 -1.43
N LEU A 64 -9.59 18.61 -2.28
CA LEU A 64 -9.45 17.17 -2.04
C LEU A 64 -7.99 16.70 -2.14
N ILE A 65 -7.22 17.23 -3.08
CA ILE A 65 -5.77 16.97 -3.20
C ILE A 65 -5.05 17.47 -1.94
N ASP A 66 -5.37 18.67 -1.45
CA ASP A 66 -4.82 19.23 -0.22
C ASP A 66 -5.12 18.35 1.01
N LEU A 67 -6.33 17.78 1.07
CA LEU A 67 -6.71 16.83 2.12
C LEU A 67 -5.93 15.52 2.02
N ILE A 68 -5.69 15.02 0.82
CA ILE A 68 -4.86 13.83 0.57
C ILE A 68 -3.43 14.12 1.05
N ASP A 69 -2.83 15.23 0.65
CA ASP A 69 -1.44 15.57 0.98
C ASP A 69 -1.24 15.80 2.49
N LYS A 70 -2.25 16.31 3.20
CA LYS A 70 -2.21 16.42 4.68
C LYS A 70 -2.24 15.06 5.39
N ASN A 71 -2.81 14.03 4.77
CA ASN A 71 -3.02 12.72 5.40
C ASN A 71 -2.05 11.64 4.91
N THR A 72 -1.38 11.85 3.78
CA THR A 72 -0.39 10.92 3.25
C THR A 72 0.80 11.64 2.65
N ASN A 73 1.97 11.02 2.82
CA ASN A 73 3.24 11.55 2.33
C ASN A 73 3.86 10.59 1.32
N ASN A 74 4.75 11.13 0.48
CA ASN A 74 5.54 10.40 -0.52
C ASN A 74 4.68 9.63 -1.52
N LEU A 75 3.63 10.26 -2.04
CA LEU A 75 2.86 9.70 -3.14
C LEU A 75 3.64 9.84 -4.45
N SER A 76 3.52 8.82 -5.29
CA SER A 76 4.07 8.82 -6.65
C SER A 76 3.14 9.56 -7.60
N SER A 77 1.81 9.42 -7.40
CA SER A 77 0.80 10.19 -8.13
C SER A 77 -0.49 10.35 -7.33
N VAL A 78 -1.17 11.47 -7.57
CA VAL A 78 -2.50 11.81 -7.06
C VAL A 78 -3.33 12.24 -8.26
N SER A 79 -4.53 11.69 -8.40
CA SER A 79 -5.52 12.16 -9.36
C SER A 79 -6.89 12.15 -8.69
N VAL A 80 -7.55 13.30 -8.73
CA VAL A 80 -8.93 13.48 -8.29
C VAL A 80 -9.70 14.02 -9.47
N LEU A 81 -10.86 13.44 -9.76
CA LEU A 81 -11.75 13.88 -10.84
C LEU A 81 -13.17 13.95 -10.31
N ILE A 82 -13.80 15.11 -10.43
CA ILE A 82 -15.21 15.33 -10.09
C ILE A 82 -15.98 15.56 -11.39
N ASP A 83 -16.80 14.58 -11.79
CA ASP A 83 -17.62 14.68 -13.01
C ASP A 83 -19.06 14.21 -12.75
N ASN A 84 -20.03 15.06 -13.09
CA ASN A 84 -21.46 14.76 -13.06
C ASN A 84 -21.94 14.11 -11.74
N GLY A 85 -21.46 14.61 -10.59
CA GLY A 85 -21.82 14.10 -9.26
C GLY A 85 -21.14 12.77 -8.88
N LYS A 86 -20.09 12.39 -9.62
CA LYS A 86 -19.19 11.29 -9.27
C LYS A 86 -17.81 11.83 -8.92
N VAL A 87 -17.21 11.25 -7.89
CA VAL A 87 -15.86 11.60 -7.44
C VAL A 87 -14.97 10.38 -7.61
N ASN A 88 -13.93 10.49 -8.43
CA ASN A 88 -12.92 9.46 -8.61
C ASN A 88 -11.61 9.91 -7.95
N VAL A 89 -11.04 9.05 -7.10
CA VAL A 89 -9.75 9.30 -6.45
C VAL A 89 -8.82 8.14 -6.76
N THR A 90 -7.71 8.44 -7.43
CA THR A 90 -6.62 7.50 -7.71
C THR A 90 -5.36 7.97 -7.00
N LEU A 91 -4.87 7.15 -6.08
CA LEU A 91 -3.62 7.38 -5.36
C LEU A 91 -2.64 6.26 -5.67
N THR A 92 -1.39 6.64 -5.93
CA THR A 92 -0.31 5.69 -6.19
C THR A 92 0.88 6.00 -5.32
N LYS A 93 1.46 4.96 -4.71
CA LYS A 93 2.64 5.08 -3.85
C LYS A 93 3.61 3.94 -4.09
N THR A 94 4.86 4.28 -4.37
CA THR A 94 5.94 3.30 -4.47
C THR A 94 6.49 2.96 -3.08
N ILE A 95 6.49 1.68 -2.73
CA ILE A 95 6.92 1.19 -1.43
C ILE A 95 8.28 0.52 -1.59
N LYS A 96 9.32 1.22 -1.14
CA LYS A 96 10.68 0.68 -1.04
C LYS A 96 10.83 -0.17 0.22
N GLY A 97 10.50 -1.46 0.11
CA GLY A 97 10.75 -2.46 1.15
C GLY A 97 12.24 -2.62 1.48
N THR A 98 12.54 -3.26 2.60
CA THR A 98 13.90 -3.56 3.06
C THR A 98 14.65 -4.42 2.04
N PHE A 99 13.96 -5.40 1.46
CA PHE A 99 14.48 -6.28 0.42
C PHE A 99 14.75 -5.50 -0.87
N GLY A 100 13.83 -4.62 -1.27
CA GLY A 100 14.02 -3.74 -2.42
C GLY A 100 15.21 -2.78 -2.26
N LYS A 101 15.48 -2.31 -1.05
CA LYS A 101 16.67 -1.48 -0.73
C LYS A 101 17.98 -2.28 -0.80
N VAL A 102 17.99 -3.51 -0.29
CA VAL A 102 19.19 -4.37 -0.27
C VAL A 102 19.58 -4.82 -1.68
N PHE A 103 18.59 -5.11 -2.53
CA PHE A 103 18.82 -5.63 -3.88
C PHE A 103 18.56 -4.60 -5.00
N ASN A 104 18.34 -3.34 -4.64
CA ASN A 104 18.16 -2.18 -5.52
C ASN A 104 17.08 -2.37 -6.61
N PHE A 105 15.90 -2.84 -6.22
CA PHE A 105 14.72 -2.87 -7.09
C PHE A 105 13.46 -2.37 -6.35
N ASP A 106 12.58 -1.69 -7.07
CA ASP A 106 11.31 -1.20 -6.55
C ASP A 106 10.30 -2.35 -6.55
N LEU A 107 10.05 -2.93 -5.38
CA LEU A 107 9.28 -4.18 -5.27
C LEU A 107 7.78 -4.00 -5.45
N ILE A 108 7.20 -2.93 -4.87
CA ILE A 108 5.74 -2.86 -4.68
C ILE A 108 5.22 -1.45 -4.93
N GLU A 109 4.33 -1.35 -5.90
CA GLU A 109 3.49 -0.17 -6.13
C GLU A 109 2.13 -0.39 -5.47
N ALA A 110 1.80 0.43 -4.47
CA ALA A 110 0.49 0.46 -3.88
C ALA A 110 -0.39 1.45 -4.63
N LYS A 111 -1.37 0.92 -5.36
CA LYS A 111 -2.43 1.68 -6.00
C LYS A 111 -3.72 1.56 -5.18
N SER A 112 -4.44 2.68 -5.06
CA SER A 112 -5.77 2.78 -4.48
C SER A 112 -6.64 3.59 -5.41
N GLU A 113 -7.68 2.98 -5.94
CA GLU A 113 -8.64 3.63 -6.84
C GLU A 113 -10.06 3.42 -6.32
N TYR A 114 -10.72 4.52 -6.02
CA TYR A 114 -12.10 4.53 -5.54
C TYR A 114 -12.95 5.50 -6.33
N THR A 115 -14.22 5.14 -6.48
CA THR A 115 -15.25 5.96 -7.09
C THR A 115 -16.41 6.11 -6.11
N GLY A 116 -16.84 7.34 -5.87
CA GLY A 116 -18.03 7.67 -5.09
C GLY A 116 -19.11 8.30 -5.93
N TYR A 117 -20.37 7.95 -5.66
CA TYR A 117 -21.54 8.58 -6.28
C TYR A 117 -22.77 8.44 -5.38
N MET A 118 -23.77 9.28 -5.62
CA MET A 118 -25.08 9.18 -4.96
C MET A 118 -26.00 8.26 -5.78
N ASP A 119 -26.52 7.21 -5.16
CA ASP A 119 -27.54 6.31 -5.72
C ASP A 119 -28.81 6.38 -4.89
N ASN A 120 -29.89 6.92 -5.46
CA ASN A 120 -31.20 7.05 -4.80
C ASN A 120 -31.14 7.69 -3.40
N GLY A 121 -30.29 8.71 -3.23
CA GLY A 121 -30.10 9.42 -1.96
C GLY A 121 -29.16 8.74 -0.95
N ASN A 122 -28.62 7.56 -1.28
CA ASN A 122 -27.60 6.88 -0.48
C ASN A 122 -26.22 7.05 -1.12
N LYS A 123 -25.19 7.27 -0.29
CA LYS A 123 -23.80 7.25 -0.76
C LYS A 123 -23.39 5.85 -1.15
N ARG A 124 -22.79 5.71 -2.34
CA ARG A 124 -22.09 4.49 -2.75
C ARG A 124 -20.63 4.84 -3.01
N ILE A 125 -19.74 4.06 -2.39
CA ILE A 125 -18.29 4.18 -2.57
C ILE A 125 -17.78 2.80 -2.94
N GLU A 126 -17.22 2.69 -4.13
CA GLU A 126 -16.78 1.43 -4.72
C GLU A 126 -15.27 1.48 -4.97
N LYS A 127 -14.61 0.37 -4.63
CA LYS A 127 -13.20 0.17 -4.95
C LYS A 127 -13.09 -0.34 -6.38
N VAL A 128 -12.31 0.36 -7.20
CA VAL A 128 -12.06 0.02 -8.61
C VAL A 128 -10.72 -0.69 -8.79
N GLY A 129 -9.71 -0.39 -7.95
CA GLY A 129 -8.35 -0.94 -8.03
C GLY A 129 -7.57 -0.89 -6.72
#